data_AF-A0A8S0VF88-F1
#
_entry.id   AF-A0A8S0VF88-F1
#
_cell.length_a   1.000
_cell.length_b   1.000
_cell.length_c   1.000
_cell.angle_alpha   90.00
_cell.angle_beta   90.00
_cell.angle_gamma   90.00
#
_symmetry.space_group_name_H-M   'P 1'
#
loop_
_entity.id
_entity.type
_entity.pdbx_description
1 polymer ?
#
loop_
_entity_poly.entity_id
_entity_poly.type
_entity_poly.pdbx_seq_one_letter_code
_entity_poly.pdbx_strand_id
1 'polypeptide(L)' 'MVTGDFEMPDPTELIYQSALAFGRHAAVYEYMGATEVAVSNYSKAVRPLAFLLVEAPSLVLNPLFSQKLRPE' A
#
# COMPACT_ATOMS: atom_id res chain seq x y z
N MET A 1 29.20 -3.02 12.99
CA MET A 1 28.05 -2.89 13.91
C MET A 1 27.00 -2.13 13.14
N VAL A 2 25.97 -2.80 12.61
CA VAL A 2 24.88 -2.13 11.90
C VAL A 2 24.01 -1.48 12.96
N THR A 3 23.99 -0.16 12.98
CA THR A 3 23.15 0.64 13.85
C THR A 3 21.70 0.29 13.54
N GLY A 4 21.00 -0.30 14.52
CA GLY A 4 19.60 -0.67 14.41
C GLY A 4 18.71 0.56 14.47
N ASP A 5 18.62 1.27 13.36
CA ASP A 5 17.57 2.26 13.12
C ASP A 5 16.43 1.52 12.41
N PHE A 6 15.71 0.66 13.14
CA PHE A 6 14.49 0.05 12.62
C PHE A 6 13.36 1.07 12.79
N GLU A 7 13.43 2.16 12.03
CA GLU A 7 12.32 3.08 11.89
C GLU A 7 11.18 2.26 11.27
N MET A 8 10.09 2.08 12.03
CA MET A 8 8.97 1.27 11.57
C MET A 8 8.46 1.88 10.26
N PRO A 9 8.44 1.12 9.15
CA PRO A 9 8.04 1.65 7.86
C PRO A 9 6.59 2.14 7.93
N ASP A 10 6.30 3.25 7.24
CA ASP A 10 4.94 3.78 7.16
C ASP A 10 3.99 2.72 6.56
N PRO A 11 3.05 2.17 7.35
CA PRO A 11 2.10 1.17 6.90
C PRO A 11 1.19 1.69 5.79
N THR A 12 0.89 3.00 5.77
CA THR A 12 0.05 3.57 4.70
C THR A 12 0.79 3.51 3.37
N GLU A 13 2.07 3.88 3.37
CA GLU A 13 2.96 3.75 2.22
C GLU A 13 3.15 2.28 1.83
N LEU A 14 3.35 1.36 2.78
CA LEU A 14 3.47 -0.07 2.49
C LEU A 14 2.22 -0.65 1.83
N ILE A 15 1.03 -0.29 2.33
CA ILE A 15 -0.25 -0.73 1.76
C ILE A 15 -0.42 -0.14 0.36
N TYR A 16 -0.06 1.13 0.16
CA TYR A 16 -0.12 1.77 -1.14
C TYR A 16 0.82 1.12 -2.17
N GLN A 17 2.08 0.88 -1.81
CA GLN A 17 3.05 0.21 -2.67
C GLN A 17 2.64 -1.24 -2.99
N SER A 18 2.07 -1.96 -2.02
CA SER A 18 1.49 -3.29 -2.26
C SER A 18 0.39 -3.26 -3.31
N ALA A 19 -0.53 -2.29 -3.22
CA ALA A 19 -1.60 -2.13 -4.20
C ALA A 19 -1.05 -1.86 -5.61
N LEU A 20 -0.06 -0.98 -5.72
CA LEU A 20 0.58 -0.65 -6.99
C LEU A 20 1.32 -1.84 -7.60
N ALA A 21 1.95 -2.68 -6.78
CA ALA A 21 2.59 -3.90 -7.27
C ALA A 21 1.57 -4.83 -7.93
N PHE A 22 0.42 -5.08 -7.28
CA PHE A 22 -0.67 -5.87 -7.88
C PHE A 22 -1.19 -5.23 -9.17
N GLY A 23 -1.40 -3.91 -9.21
CA GLY A 23 -1.87 -3.20 -10.40
C GLY A 23 -0.89 -3.27 -11.57
N ARG A 24 0.41 -3.13 -11.31
CA ARG A 24 1.47 -3.26 -12.34
C ARG A 24 1.54 -4.69 -12.89
N HIS A 25 1.46 -5.70 -12.03
CA HIS A 25 1.39 -7.09 -12.48
C HIS A 25 0.13 -7.36 -13.31
N ALA A 26 -1.02 -6.84 -12.88
CA ALA A 26 -2.27 -6.96 -13.63
C ALA A 26 -2.15 -6.38 -15.05
N ALA A 27 -1.58 -5.18 -15.18
CA ALA A 27 -1.36 -4.54 -16.48
C ALA A 27 -0.46 -5.37 -17.42
N VAL A 28 0.58 -6.02 -16.88
CA VAL A 28 1.43 -6.94 -17.65
C VAL A 28 0.62 -8.15 -18.13
N TYR A 29 -0.19 -8.76 -17.27
CA TYR A 29 -1.04 -9.89 -17.64
C TYR A 29 -2.14 -9.50 -18.65
N GLU A 30 -2.72 -8.32 -18.52
CA GLU A 30 -3.70 -7.78 -19.47
C GLU A 30 -3.06 -7.59 -20.86
N TYR A 31 -1.88 -6.97 -20.90
CA TYR A 31 -1.11 -6.81 -22.14
C TYR A 31 -0.76 -8.15 -22.79
N MET A 32 -0.50 -9.19 -22.00
CA MET A 32 -0.24 -10.56 -22.47
C MET A 32 -1.50 -11.34 -22.85
N GLY A 33 -2.69 -10.75 -22.74
CA GLY A 33 -3.97 -11.42 -23.05
C GLY A 33 -4.46 -12.39 -21.96
N ALA A 34 -3.79 -12.45 -20.81
CA ALA A 34 -4.17 -13.27 -19.66
C ALA A 34 -5.21 -12.52 -18.78
N THR A 35 -6.38 -12.27 -19.34
CA THR A 35 -7.42 -11.40 -18.76
C THR A 35 -7.93 -11.87 -17.40
N GLU A 36 -8.13 -13.18 -17.19
CA GLU A 36 -8.57 -13.72 -15.89
C GLU A 36 -7.56 -13.43 -14.77
N VAL A 37 -6.26 -13.56 -15.07
CA VAL A 37 -5.18 -13.27 -14.13
C VAL A 37 -5.08 -11.77 -13.87
N ALA A 38 -5.25 -10.94 -14.90
CA ALA A 38 -5.30 -9.49 -14.77
C ALA A 38 -6.44 -9.04 -13.85
N VAL A 39 -7.66 -9.53 -14.09
CA VAL A 39 -8.84 -9.24 -13.25
C VAL A 39 -8.60 -9.67 -11.80
N SER A 40 -8.04 -10.86 -11.58
CA SER A 40 -7.68 -11.32 -10.23
C SER A 40 -6.71 -10.36 -9.53
N ASN A 41 -5.66 -9.90 -10.23
CA ASN A 41 -4.68 -8.98 -9.65
C ASN A 41 -5.25 -7.57 -9.44
N TYR A 42 -6.05 -7.04 -10.37
CA TYR A 42 -6.75 -5.77 -10.15
C TYR A 42 -7.71 -5.85 -8.95
N SER A 43 -8.45 -6.94 -8.81
CA SER A 43 -9.34 -7.12 -7.65
C SER A 43 -8.58 -7.13 -6.32
N LYS A 44 -7.34 -7.65 -6.31
CA LYS A 44 -6.44 -7.60 -5.14
C LYS A 44 -5.86 -6.21 -4.91
N ALA A 45 -5.60 -5.43 -5.95
CA ALA A 45 -5.11 -4.05 -5.85
C ALA A 45 -6.17 -3.08 -5.32
N VAL A 46 -7.44 -3.27 -5.70
CA VAL A 46 -8.54 -2.38 -5.28
C VAL A 46 -8.80 -2.44 -3.79
N ARG A 47 -8.68 -3.61 -3.15
CA ARG A 47 -8.94 -3.79 -1.72
C ARG A 47 -8.07 -2.89 -0.81
N PRO A 48 -6.72 -2.90 -0.90
CA PRO A 48 -5.88 -2.00 -0.11
C PRO A 48 -6.10 -0.53 -0.44
N LEU A 49 -6.40 -0.16 -1.69
CA LEU A 49 -6.72 1.23 -2.06
C LEU A 49 -8.03 1.69 -1.42
N ALA A 50 -9.06 0.84 -1.43
CA ALA A 50 -10.33 1.13 -0.78
C ALA A 50 -10.18 1.26 0.75
N PHE A 51 -9.35 0.40 1.36
CA PHE A 51 -8.99 0.51 2.77
C PHE A 51 -8.33 1.85 3.09
N LEU A 52 -7.32 2.27 2.31
CA LEU A 52 -6.64 3.55 2.51
C LEU A 52 -7.59 4.74 2.40
N LEU A 53 -8.58 4.67 1.51
CA LEU A 53 -9.52 5.77 1.26
C LEU A 53 -10.60 5.89 2.35
N VAL A 54 -11.10 4.76 2.86
CA VAL A 54 -12.32 4.73 3.70
C VAL A 54 -12.01 4.40 5.15
N GLU A 55 -11.16 3.39 5.38
CA GLU A 55 -10.98 2.81 6.71
C GLU A 55 -9.75 3.35 7.44
N ALA A 56 -8.62 3.53 6.73
CA ALA A 56 -7.37 3.99 7.33
C ALA A 56 -7.48 5.34 8.07
N PRO A 57 -8.24 6.35 7.59
CA PRO A 57 -8.43 7.60 8.34
C PRO A 57 -9.22 7.44 9.64
N SER A 58 -10.07 6.41 9.71
CA SER A 58 -10.87 6.09 10.89
C SER A 58 -10.12 5.19 11.89
N LEU A 59 -8.94 4.69 11.49
CA LEU A 59 -8.12 3.82 12.32
C LEU A 59 -7.43 4.68 13.39
N VAL A 60 -7.89 4.57 14.64
CA VAL A 60 -7.23 5.22 15.78
C VAL A 60 -5.88 4.55 16.00
N LEU A 61 -4.84 5.12 15.42
CA LEU A 61 -3.49 4.62 15.58
C LEU A 61 -2.90 5.21 16.87
N ASN A 62 -2.53 4.32 17.78
CA ASN A 62 -1.81 4.64 19.00
C ASN A 62 -0.39 4.07 18.89
N PRO A 63 0.67 4.89 18.83
CA PRO A 63 0.67 6.35 18.79
C PRO A 63 0.24 6.89 17.41
N LEU A 64 -0.24 8.14 17.40
CA LEU A 64 -0.76 8.81 16.21
C LEU A 64 0.29 8.80 15.09
N PHE A 65 -0.14 8.46 13.87
CA PHE A 65 0.70 8.38 12.66
C PHE A 65 1.33 9.70 12.19
N SER A 66 1.41 10.70 13.06
CA SER A 66 1.80 12.05 12.68
C SER A 66 2.63 12.74 13.76
N GLN A 67 3.90 12.35 13.86
CA GLN A 67 4.99 13.28 14.21
C GLN A 67 6.23 13.03 13.34
N LYS A 68 6.06 13.08 12.02
CA LYS A 68 7.15 13.45 11.11
C LYS A 68 6.66 14.48 10.09
N LEU A 69 6.31 15.69 10.56
CA LEU A 69 6.54 16.93 9.79
C LEU A 69 6.27 18.21 10.61
N ARG A 70 7.27 18.68 11.39
CA ARG A 70 7.64 20.11 11.45
C ARG A 70 9.01 20.28 12.15
N PRO A 71 10.09 20.61 11.42
CA PRO A 71 11.23 21.26 12.04
C PRO A 71 10.92 22.76 12.22
N GLU A 72 11.03 23.25 13.45
CA GLU A 72 11.24 24.67 13.76
C GLU A 72 12.73 25.01 13.55
#